data_AF-A0A955DUC0-F1
#
_entry.id   AF-A0A955DUC0-F1
#
_cell.length_a   1.000
_cell.length_b   1.000
_cell.length_c   1.000
_cell.angle_alpha   90.00
_cell.angle_beta   90.00
_cell.angle_gamma   90.00
#
_symmetry.space_group_name_H-M   'P 1'
#
loop_
_entity.id
_entity.type
_entity.pdbx_description
1 polymer ?
#
loop_
_entity_poly.entity_id
_entity_poly.type
_entity_poly.pdbx_seq_one_letter_code
_entity_poly.pdbx_strand_id
1 'polypeptide(L)'
;MTRSLLKRGIIIALVLGRVACAQETPPDAASSQAAFDAVERSVRSLGEVPIGDVCEPSVCTVHLRLRGRLIGRGAALGEGAIARATASAIEAALTDLRATHDALFEERIATEADLITISLTLGGTLVPLGVDEVLNTDLFLSPGMQGLAARIGERFAAAAPEYMLTSGLAPSQVLATLTARLRGDATLALSSPSDLVTSQGVIFYRFRVSHLAQPAPGQGALFLTRGDLLEPQLTSAAMRTFADGMAAHLLPLEWPGPEPYGLRGALDPVSGTYAGVASPLQQAMVVVALRRYAALPGAAHQAEATRLANRLLTNLVDVESIEDDPASEIASAAACVIAATEGGVHARLRDHCAPRVLASYRAGFGFEDVPVPVRSLVALALVRLDAPTADRAIRDVFRGSQAGNLVANMPWLLMAEREHAGSDPLPSSVALREMRDRMWTFQLTGADVQNDAPDLMGGIVFTTGGAAF
;
A
#
# COMPACT_ATOMS: atom_id res chain seq x y z
N MET A 1 43.16 61.74 -34.35
CA MET A 1 41.73 61.70 -33.96
C MET A 1 41.04 60.58 -34.73
N THR A 2 40.00 59.96 -34.13
CA THR A 2 39.15 58.80 -34.57
C THR A 2 39.83 57.42 -34.61
N ARG A 3 39.79 56.61 -33.54
CA ARG A 3 38.74 55.63 -33.06
C ARG A 3 38.49 54.47 -34.04
N SER A 4 38.98 53.25 -33.76
CA SER A 4 38.39 52.18 -32.90
C SER A 4 37.26 51.40 -33.56
N LEU A 5 37.49 50.10 -33.85
CA LEU A 5 36.55 48.96 -33.66
C LEU A 5 37.18 47.66 -34.24
N LEU A 6 37.84 46.87 -33.39
CA LEU A 6 38.17 45.46 -33.67
C LEU A 6 37.20 44.60 -32.86
N LYS A 7 36.18 44.06 -33.54
CA LYS A 7 35.27 43.03 -33.00
C LYS A 7 36.00 41.69 -33.03
N ARG A 8 36.35 41.16 -31.85
CA ARG A 8 36.69 39.74 -31.67
C ARG A 8 35.39 38.94 -31.58
N GLY A 9 35.11 38.14 -32.59
CA GLY A 9 34.07 37.10 -32.54
C GLY A 9 34.55 35.96 -31.66
N ILE A 10 33.91 35.77 -30.50
CA ILE A 10 34.02 34.56 -29.70
C ILE A 10 33.08 33.54 -30.33
N ILE A 11 33.66 32.49 -30.93
CA ILE A 11 32.91 31.30 -31.33
C ILE A 11 32.67 30.50 -30.04
N ILE A 12 31.45 30.60 -29.50
CA ILE A 12 30.95 29.65 -28.49
C ILE A 12 30.61 28.38 -29.26
N ALA A 13 31.46 27.37 -29.14
CA ALA A 13 31.15 26.02 -29.56
C ALA A 13 30.06 25.47 -28.61
N LEU A 14 28.80 25.63 -29.00
CA LEU A 14 27.67 24.97 -28.38
C LEU A 14 27.80 23.48 -28.70
N VAL A 15 28.36 22.71 -27.77
CA VAL A 15 28.29 21.25 -27.81
C VAL A 15 26.83 20.88 -27.52
N LEU A 16 26.00 20.91 -28.57
CA LEU A 16 24.74 20.20 -28.61
C LEU A 16 25.07 18.71 -28.69
N GLY A 17 25.50 18.17 -27.55
CA GLY A 17 25.51 16.74 -27.34
C GLY A 17 24.07 16.28 -27.56
N ARG A 18 23.87 15.43 -28.57
CA ARG A 18 22.66 14.62 -28.69
C ARG A 18 22.49 13.94 -27.33
N VAL A 19 21.52 14.40 -26.55
CA VAL A 19 20.95 13.61 -25.46
C VAL A 19 20.26 12.45 -26.16
N ALA A 20 21.04 11.42 -26.47
CA ALA A 20 20.47 10.10 -26.63
C ALA A 20 19.62 9.90 -25.37
N CYS A 21 18.32 9.72 -25.52
CA CYS A 21 17.46 9.34 -24.41
C CYS A 21 18.07 8.09 -23.79
N ALA A 22 18.89 8.27 -22.75
CA ALA A 22 19.41 7.19 -21.97
C ALA A 22 18.16 6.51 -21.42
N GLN A 23 17.85 5.32 -21.93
CA GLN A 23 16.70 4.58 -21.44
C GLN A 23 16.97 4.34 -19.96
N GLU A 24 16.01 4.75 -19.13
CA GLU A 24 16.01 4.51 -17.69
C GLU A 24 15.76 3.03 -17.44
N THR A 25 16.68 2.16 -17.83
CA THR A 25 16.54 0.72 -17.57
C THR A 25 17.16 0.42 -16.22
N PRO A 26 16.38 -0.13 -15.27
CA PRO A 26 16.96 -0.68 -14.05
C PRO A 26 17.84 -1.90 -14.40
N PRO A 27 18.72 -2.35 -13.48
CA PRO A 27 19.49 -3.58 -13.67
C PRO A 27 18.57 -4.77 -13.94
N ASP A 28 18.96 -5.67 -14.85
CA ASP A 28 18.16 -6.83 -15.20
C ASP A 28 17.99 -7.81 -14.02
N ALA A 29 17.02 -8.72 -14.12
CA ALA A 29 16.68 -9.63 -13.03
C ALA A 29 17.83 -10.57 -12.64
N ALA A 30 18.60 -11.08 -13.59
CA ALA A 30 19.70 -12.01 -13.30
C ALA A 30 20.84 -11.29 -12.57
N SER A 31 21.24 -10.11 -13.05
CA SER A 31 22.22 -9.25 -12.39
C SER A 31 21.76 -8.85 -10.99
N SER A 32 20.47 -8.50 -10.84
CA SER A 32 19.92 -8.07 -9.56
C SER A 32 19.87 -9.20 -8.52
N GLN A 33 19.53 -10.42 -8.95
CA GLN A 33 19.55 -11.60 -8.09
C GLN A 33 20.97 -11.94 -7.64
N ALA A 34 21.95 -11.91 -8.56
CA ALA A 34 23.35 -12.16 -8.21
C ALA A 34 23.90 -11.13 -7.21
N ALA A 35 23.50 -9.86 -7.35
CA ALA A 35 23.83 -8.82 -6.39
C ALA A 35 23.19 -9.11 -5.02
N PHE A 36 21.92 -9.52 -5.00
CA PHE A 36 21.23 -9.93 -3.78
C PHE A 36 21.95 -11.07 -3.06
N ASP A 37 22.32 -12.14 -3.77
CA ASP A 37 23.02 -13.29 -3.19
C ASP A 37 24.39 -12.91 -2.59
N ALA A 38 25.06 -11.91 -3.17
CA ALA A 38 26.31 -11.37 -2.63
C ALA A 38 26.09 -10.54 -1.35
N VAL A 39 25.03 -9.72 -1.31
CA VAL A 39 24.63 -8.99 -0.11
C VAL A 39 24.24 -9.97 1.00
N GLU A 40 23.45 -10.99 0.69
CA GLU A 40 23.04 -11.99 1.66
C GLU A 40 24.24 -12.71 2.28
N ARG A 41 25.19 -13.21 1.47
CA ARG A 41 26.41 -13.83 2.01
C ARG A 41 27.17 -12.91 2.97
N SER A 42 27.26 -11.62 2.65
CA SER A 42 27.93 -10.62 3.50
C SER A 42 27.16 -10.36 4.81
N VAL A 43 25.83 -10.29 4.75
CA VAL A 43 24.97 -10.09 5.93
C VAL A 43 25.00 -11.31 6.84
N ARG A 44 24.97 -12.54 6.29
CA ARG A 44 25.03 -13.78 7.08
C ARG A 44 26.38 -13.98 7.76
N SER A 45 27.47 -13.58 7.10
CA SER A 45 28.81 -13.63 7.72
C SER A 45 29.12 -12.42 8.61
N LEU A 46 28.27 -11.38 8.55
CA LEU A 46 28.52 -10.05 9.13
C LEU A 46 29.90 -9.48 8.80
N GLY A 47 30.40 -9.81 7.60
CA GLY A 47 31.75 -9.49 7.19
C GLY A 47 31.85 -9.15 5.71
N GLU A 48 33.05 -8.73 5.30
CA GLU A 48 33.35 -8.44 3.91
C GLU A 48 33.49 -9.76 3.15
N VAL A 49 32.44 -10.12 2.40
CA VAL A 49 32.53 -11.17 1.39
C VAL A 49 32.78 -10.51 0.05
N PRO A 50 33.77 -10.97 -0.75
CA PRO A 50 33.97 -10.47 -2.09
C PRO A 50 32.68 -10.58 -2.90
N ILE A 51 32.16 -9.42 -3.29
CA ILE A 51 31.10 -9.30 -4.26
C ILE A 51 31.74 -9.69 -5.60
N GLY A 52 31.25 -10.79 -6.18
CA GLY A 52 31.82 -11.36 -7.41
C GLY A 52 31.63 -10.43 -8.61
N ASP A 53 31.73 -11.00 -9.80
CA ASP A 53 31.47 -10.27 -11.04
C ASP A 53 29.96 -10.02 -11.21
N VAL A 54 29.47 -8.94 -10.62
CA VAL A 54 28.08 -8.47 -10.74
C VAL A 54 28.06 -7.14 -11.47
N CYS A 55 27.02 -6.95 -12.29
CA CYS A 55 26.77 -5.67 -12.95
C CYS A 55 26.62 -4.56 -11.89
N GLU A 56 27.49 -3.55 -11.96
CA GLU A 56 27.52 -2.46 -11.00
C GLU A 56 26.36 -1.49 -11.24
N PRO A 57 25.43 -1.31 -10.28
CA PRO A 57 24.37 -0.34 -10.40
C PRO A 57 24.93 1.08 -10.19
N SER A 58 24.23 2.10 -10.69
CA SER A 58 24.62 3.49 -10.37
C SER A 58 24.33 3.83 -8.91
N VAL A 59 23.32 3.18 -8.32
CA VAL A 59 22.89 3.36 -6.92
C VAL A 59 22.64 2.00 -6.29
N CYS A 60 23.07 1.80 -5.05
CA CYS A 60 22.65 0.66 -4.24
C CYS A 60 22.17 1.15 -2.88
N THR A 61 21.04 0.64 -2.41
CA THR A 61 20.59 0.81 -1.03
C THR A 61 20.25 -0.53 -0.40
N VAL A 62 20.71 -0.73 0.83
CA VAL A 62 20.49 -1.96 1.61
C VAL A 62 19.81 -1.59 2.92
N HIS A 63 18.68 -2.23 3.21
CA HIS A 63 17.98 -2.15 4.49
C HIS A 63 17.99 -3.53 5.16
N LEU A 64 18.37 -3.56 6.44
CA LEU A 64 18.42 -4.76 7.26
C LEU A 64 17.36 -4.64 8.36
N ARG A 65 16.46 -5.61 8.43
CA ARG A 65 15.40 -5.67 9.44
C ARG A 65 15.54 -6.92 10.29
N LEU A 66 15.40 -6.77 11.61
CA LEU A 66 15.31 -7.89 12.55
C LEU A 66 13.90 -7.91 13.13
N ARG A 67 13.14 -8.96 12.83
CA ARG A 67 11.73 -9.12 13.26
C ARG A 67 10.87 -7.90 12.88
N GLY A 68 11.02 -7.43 11.64
CA GLY A 68 10.29 -6.27 11.10
C GLY A 68 10.85 -4.90 11.50
N ARG A 69 11.67 -4.80 12.55
CA ARG A 69 12.32 -3.54 12.96
C ARG A 69 13.54 -3.26 12.09
N LEU A 70 13.64 -2.05 11.51
CA LEU A 70 14.83 -1.60 10.80
C LEU A 70 15.99 -1.43 11.79
N ILE A 71 17.08 -2.17 11.57
CA ILE A 71 18.29 -2.11 12.40
C ILE A 71 19.50 -1.54 11.66
N GLY A 72 19.52 -1.65 10.33
CA GLY A 72 20.64 -1.18 9.51
C GLY A 72 20.19 -0.58 8.20
N ARG A 73 20.86 0.50 7.76
CA ARG A 73 20.63 1.15 6.47
C ARG A 73 21.96 1.60 5.88
N GLY A 74 22.17 1.27 4.61
CA GLY A 74 23.30 1.74 3.83
C GLY A 74 22.88 2.18 2.43
N ALA A 75 23.60 3.16 1.88
CA ALA A 75 23.38 3.66 0.53
C ALA A 75 24.72 4.08 -0.08
N ALA A 76 24.96 3.71 -1.33
CA ALA A 76 26.17 4.07 -2.05
C ALA A 76 25.90 4.20 -3.56
N LEU A 77 26.85 4.82 -4.26
CA LEU A 77 26.76 5.10 -5.69
C LEU A 77 28.08 4.87 -6.41
N GLY A 78 27.99 4.63 -7.72
CA GLY A 78 29.13 4.40 -8.60
C GLY A 78 29.76 3.02 -8.40
N GLU A 79 30.98 2.86 -8.90
CA GLU A 79 31.73 1.59 -8.83
C GLU A 79 31.83 1.08 -7.39
N GLY A 80 31.50 -0.19 -7.13
CA GLY A 80 31.51 -0.78 -5.78
C GLY A 80 30.34 -0.33 -4.90
N ALA A 81 29.24 0.17 -5.48
CA ALA A 81 28.08 0.64 -4.72
C ALA A 81 27.50 -0.49 -3.85
N ILE A 82 27.45 -1.72 -4.35
CA ILE A 82 26.91 -2.86 -3.61
C ILE A 82 27.72 -3.11 -2.33
N ALA A 83 29.06 -3.14 -2.44
CA ALA A 83 29.96 -3.39 -1.31
C ALA A 83 29.82 -2.32 -0.24
N ARG A 84 29.90 -1.06 -0.64
CA ARG A 84 29.84 0.07 0.30
C ARG A 84 28.46 0.21 0.96
N ALA A 85 27.37 0.04 0.21
CA ALA A 85 26.03 0.09 0.79
C ALA A 85 25.82 -1.04 1.80
N THR A 86 26.30 -2.25 1.49
CA THR A 86 26.20 -3.41 2.38
C THR A 86 27.02 -3.22 3.65
N ALA A 87 28.30 -2.83 3.53
CA ALA A 87 29.17 -2.58 4.67
C ALA A 87 28.57 -1.51 5.61
N SER A 88 28.07 -0.40 5.05
CA SER A 88 27.40 0.65 5.83
C SER A 88 26.13 0.16 6.52
N ALA A 89 25.35 -0.71 5.87
CA ALA A 89 24.14 -1.28 6.48
C ALA A 89 24.48 -2.24 7.63
N ILE A 90 25.50 -3.08 7.47
CA ILE A 90 26.00 -3.99 8.51
C ILE A 90 26.56 -3.20 9.69
N GLU A 91 27.36 -2.16 9.46
CA GLU A 91 27.90 -1.30 10.52
C GLU A 91 26.79 -0.64 11.35
N ALA A 92 25.76 -0.12 10.68
CA ALA A 92 24.58 0.45 11.35
C ALA A 92 23.84 -0.61 12.18
N ALA A 93 23.62 -1.80 11.62
CA ALA A 93 23.00 -2.92 12.33
C ALA A 93 23.81 -3.35 13.57
N LEU A 94 25.13 -3.50 13.44
CA LEU A 94 25.99 -3.86 14.56
C LEU A 94 25.96 -2.79 15.66
N THR A 95 25.89 -1.51 15.31
CA THR A 95 25.78 -0.43 16.30
C THR A 95 24.48 -0.53 17.11
N ASP A 96 23.37 -0.84 16.45
CA ASP A 96 22.07 -1.03 17.09
C ASP A 96 22.04 -2.29 17.98
N LEU A 97 22.60 -3.41 17.50
CA LEU A 97 22.67 -4.66 18.26
C LEU A 97 23.63 -4.59 19.47
N ARG A 98 24.68 -3.74 19.39
CA ARG A 98 25.68 -3.52 20.47
C ARG A 98 25.14 -2.79 21.69
N ALA A 99 23.97 -2.15 21.61
CA ALA A 99 23.38 -1.44 22.75
C ALA A 99 23.15 -2.36 23.98
N THR A 100 23.18 -3.68 23.80
CA THR A 100 22.99 -4.69 24.85
C THR A 100 24.23 -5.58 25.02
N HIS A 101 25.39 -5.03 25.39
CA HIS A 101 26.63 -5.81 25.57
C HIS A 101 26.57 -6.72 26.82
N ASP A 102 26.54 -8.05 26.61
CA ASP A 102 26.71 -9.07 27.64
C ASP A 102 27.80 -10.09 27.24
N ALA A 103 28.11 -11.05 28.11
CA ALA A 103 29.14 -12.06 27.86
C ALA A 103 28.78 -13.04 26.71
N LEU A 104 27.54 -13.03 26.21
CA LEU A 104 27.04 -13.90 25.14
C LEU A 104 26.86 -13.15 23.81
N PHE A 105 27.42 -11.95 23.72
CA PHE A 105 27.19 -11.02 22.62
C PHE A 105 27.53 -11.62 21.24
N GLU A 106 28.68 -12.29 21.11
CA GLU A 106 29.12 -12.88 19.83
C GLU A 106 28.19 -14.02 19.36
N GLU A 107 27.78 -14.91 20.27
CA GLU A 107 26.86 -16.01 19.97
C GLU A 107 25.45 -15.50 19.63
N ARG A 108 25.00 -14.46 20.35
CA ARG A 108 23.71 -13.81 20.08
C ARG A 108 23.71 -13.13 18.71
N ILE A 109 24.76 -12.39 18.36
CA ILE A 109 24.86 -11.75 17.05
C ILE A 109 24.80 -12.78 15.93
N ALA A 110 25.55 -13.88 16.04
CA ALA A 110 25.53 -14.93 15.02
C ALA A 110 24.11 -15.49 14.83
N THR A 111 23.41 -15.76 15.94
CA THR A 111 22.02 -16.22 15.91
C THR A 111 21.05 -15.17 15.35
N GLU A 112 21.25 -13.89 15.68
CA GLU A 112 20.42 -12.80 15.17
C GLU A 112 20.65 -12.52 13.69
N ALA A 113 21.88 -12.72 13.18
CA ALA A 113 22.22 -12.55 11.77
C ALA A 113 21.37 -13.46 10.87
N ASP A 114 21.09 -14.69 11.32
CA ASP A 114 20.22 -15.64 10.63
C ASP A 114 18.75 -15.20 10.59
N LEU A 115 18.35 -14.30 11.50
CA LEU A 115 17.00 -13.75 11.61
C LEU A 115 16.83 -12.40 10.87
N ILE A 116 17.90 -11.86 10.28
CA ILE A 116 17.84 -10.61 9.53
C ILE A 116 17.16 -10.86 8.18
N THR A 117 16.15 -10.06 7.86
CA THR A 117 15.60 -9.93 6.50
C THR A 117 16.27 -8.78 5.76
N ILE A 118 16.58 -8.99 4.48
CA ILE A 118 17.28 -8.04 3.63
C ILE A 118 16.30 -7.42 2.62
N SER A 119 16.38 -6.10 2.45
CA SER A 119 15.79 -5.37 1.31
C SER A 119 16.93 -4.68 0.54
N LEU A 120 17.00 -4.95 -0.76
CA LEU A 120 18.02 -4.45 -1.68
C LEU A 120 17.35 -3.67 -2.80
N THR A 121 17.80 -2.44 -3.02
CA THR A 121 17.38 -1.64 -4.17
C THR A 121 18.59 -1.28 -5.02
N LEU A 122 18.51 -1.57 -6.32
CA LEU A 122 19.56 -1.32 -7.29
C LEU A 122 19.07 -0.31 -8.33
N GLY A 123 19.69 0.86 -8.37
CA GLY A 123 19.38 1.94 -9.30
C GLY A 123 20.13 1.80 -10.62
N GLY A 124 19.40 1.95 -11.72
CA GLY A 124 19.95 2.08 -13.07
C GLY A 124 20.58 3.46 -13.31
N THR A 125 20.71 3.83 -14.57
CA THR A 125 21.34 5.09 -15.00
C THR A 125 20.72 6.31 -14.31
N LEU A 126 21.58 7.20 -13.79
CA LEU A 126 21.17 8.49 -13.24
C LEU A 126 20.81 9.46 -14.38
N VAL A 127 19.56 9.92 -14.41
CA VAL A 127 19.07 10.91 -15.37
C VAL A 127 18.95 12.26 -14.68
N PRO A 128 19.69 13.31 -15.10
CA PRO A 128 19.60 14.64 -14.51
C PRO A 128 18.20 15.22 -14.67
N LEU A 129 17.68 15.85 -13.62
CA LEU A 129 16.41 16.58 -13.66
C LEU A 129 16.63 18.02 -14.17
N GLY A 130 15.80 18.44 -15.12
CA GLY A 130 15.71 19.83 -15.56
C GLY A 130 15.09 20.73 -14.49
N VAL A 131 15.25 22.05 -14.66
CA VAL A 131 14.68 23.05 -13.72
C VAL A 131 13.17 22.85 -13.54
N ASP A 132 12.43 22.70 -14.64
CA ASP A 132 10.97 22.52 -14.59
C ASP A 132 10.58 21.19 -13.91
N GLU A 133 11.37 20.13 -14.09
CA GLU A 133 11.15 18.85 -13.41
C GLU A 133 11.43 18.95 -11.90
N VAL A 134 12.42 19.75 -11.48
CA VAL A 134 12.68 20.02 -10.05
C VAL A 134 11.54 20.82 -9.42
N LEU A 135 11.04 21.86 -10.12
CA LEU A 135 9.93 22.68 -9.61
C LEU A 135 8.62 21.90 -9.50
N ASN A 136 8.43 20.88 -10.35
CA ASN A 136 7.21 20.09 -10.44
C ASN A 136 7.46 18.60 -10.15
N THR A 137 8.45 18.28 -9.31
CA THR A 137 8.91 16.89 -9.11
C THR A 137 7.77 15.96 -8.68
N ASP A 138 6.84 16.48 -7.87
CA ASP A 138 5.69 15.72 -7.37
C ASP A 138 4.70 15.31 -8.47
N LEU A 139 4.73 15.97 -9.64
CA LEU A 139 3.93 15.63 -10.82
C LEU A 139 4.66 14.70 -11.79
N PHE A 140 6.00 14.78 -11.83
CA PHE A 140 6.81 14.07 -12.82
C PHE A 140 7.34 12.71 -12.35
N LEU A 141 7.40 12.47 -11.03
CA LEU A 141 7.89 11.21 -10.50
C LEU A 141 6.75 10.28 -10.10
N SER A 142 6.90 9.02 -10.50
CA SER A 142 6.01 7.94 -10.07
C SER A 142 6.45 7.43 -8.69
N PRO A 143 5.66 7.67 -7.62
CA PRO A 143 6.02 7.23 -6.27
C PRO A 143 6.18 5.71 -6.23
N GLY A 144 7.25 5.20 -5.60
CA GLY A 144 7.51 3.76 -5.54
C GLY A 144 8.23 3.16 -6.75
N MET A 145 8.38 3.87 -7.87
CA MET A 145 9.07 3.34 -9.07
C MET A 145 10.42 4.00 -9.33
N GLN A 146 10.54 5.29 -9.00
CA GLN A 146 11.75 6.07 -9.23
C GLN A 146 12.40 6.47 -7.91
N GLY A 147 13.72 6.34 -7.85
CA GLY A 147 14.53 6.90 -6.78
C GLY A 147 14.99 8.31 -7.14
N LEU A 148 15.37 9.05 -6.11
CA LEU A 148 15.90 10.40 -6.20
C LEU A 148 17.33 10.48 -5.70
N ALA A 149 18.08 11.37 -6.31
CA ALA A 149 19.50 11.50 -6.07
C ALA A 149 19.91 12.97 -6.14
N ALA A 150 20.89 13.36 -5.34
CA ALA A 150 21.47 14.71 -5.37
C ALA A 150 22.99 14.61 -5.30
N ARG A 151 23.65 15.53 -6.01
CA ARG A 151 25.12 15.67 -6.01
C ARG A 151 25.52 17.13 -5.78
N ILE A 152 26.52 17.35 -4.93
CA ILE A 152 27.18 18.65 -4.72
C ILE A 152 28.69 18.43 -4.80
N GLY A 153 29.32 18.87 -5.89
CA GLY A 153 30.71 18.51 -6.19
C GLY A 153 30.89 17.00 -6.27
N GLU A 154 31.75 16.46 -5.41
CA GLU A 154 32.01 15.01 -5.30
C GLU A 154 31.10 14.30 -4.26
N ARG A 155 30.29 15.05 -3.50
CA ARG A 155 29.40 14.47 -2.48
C ARG A 155 28.07 14.06 -3.10
N PHE A 156 27.57 12.91 -2.69
CA PHE A 156 26.30 12.36 -3.19
C PHE A 156 25.39 11.89 -2.06
N ALA A 157 24.07 12.01 -2.25
CA ALA A 157 23.05 11.31 -1.47
C ALA A 157 21.94 10.76 -2.37
N ALA A 158 21.44 9.56 -2.09
CA ALA A 158 20.31 8.95 -2.79
C ALA A 158 19.21 8.53 -1.81
N ALA A 159 17.98 8.52 -2.32
CA ALA A 159 16.80 7.95 -1.71
C ALA A 159 16.14 6.99 -2.70
N ALA A 160 16.07 5.71 -2.33
CA ALA A 160 15.29 4.71 -3.05
C ALA A 160 13.78 4.99 -2.91
N PRO A 161 12.93 4.48 -3.82
CA PRO A 161 11.49 4.68 -3.73
C PRO A 161 10.87 4.17 -2.42
N GLU A 162 11.40 3.08 -1.84
CA GLU A 162 10.99 2.55 -0.52
C GLU A 162 11.06 3.63 0.56
N TYR A 163 12.06 4.51 0.52
CA TYR A 163 12.19 5.59 1.49
C TYR A 163 11.03 6.58 1.39
N MET A 164 10.62 6.95 0.19
CA MET A 164 9.46 7.85 -0.02
C MET A 164 8.17 7.19 0.49
N LEU A 165 7.95 5.92 0.14
CA LEU A 165 6.75 5.18 0.54
C LEU A 165 6.63 5.03 2.06
N THR A 166 7.73 4.68 2.73
CA THR A 166 7.74 4.43 4.18
C THR A 166 7.75 5.71 5.01
N SER A 167 8.33 6.80 4.52
CA SER A 167 8.37 8.09 5.22
C SER A 167 7.14 8.97 4.95
N GLY A 168 6.32 8.62 3.94
CA GLY A 168 5.22 9.46 3.48
C GLY A 168 5.67 10.82 2.92
N LEU A 169 6.97 10.98 2.61
CA LEU A 169 7.51 12.22 2.08
C LEU A 169 7.22 12.33 0.59
N ALA A 170 6.76 13.52 0.18
CA ALA A 170 6.65 13.87 -1.22
C ALA A 170 8.05 13.93 -1.87
N PRO A 171 8.16 13.64 -3.18
CA PRO A 171 9.43 13.72 -3.90
C PRO A 171 10.20 15.04 -3.71
N SER A 172 9.50 16.17 -3.72
CA SER A 172 10.08 17.50 -3.44
C SER A 172 10.73 17.60 -2.06
N GLN A 173 10.08 17.06 -1.03
CA GLN A 173 10.60 17.01 0.34
C GLN A 173 11.84 16.09 0.45
N VAL A 174 11.87 15.02 -0.36
CA VAL A 174 13.06 14.16 -0.45
C VAL A 174 14.24 14.90 -1.08
N LEU A 175 14.04 15.68 -2.14
CA LEU A 175 15.12 16.51 -2.71
C LEU A 175 15.68 17.51 -1.69
N ALA A 176 14.79 18.15 -0.91
CA ALA A 176 15.19 19.05 0.18
C ALA A 176 16.03 18.30 1.24
N THR A 177 15.58 17.12 1.66
CA THR A 177 16.28 16.27 2.63
C THR A 177 17.66 15.82 2.13
N LEU A 178 17.76 15.43 0.85
CA LEU A 178 19.05 15.05 0.25
C LEU A 178 20.01 16.23 0.21
N THR A 179 19.51 17.42 -0.13
CA THR A 179 20.30 18.67 -0.14
C THR A 179 20.79 19.04 1.26
N ALA A 180 19.90 18.99 2.25
CA ALA A 180 20.22 19.21 3.66
C ALA A 180 21.34 18.28 4.14
N ARG A 181 21.23 16.98 3.83
CA ARG A 181 22.24 15.97 4.17
C ARG A 181 23.59 16.25 3.49
N LEU A 182 23.57 16.64 2.22
CA LEU A 182 24.78 16.94 1.46
C LEU A 182 25.48 18.20 1.93
N ARG A 183 24.74 19.20 2.42
CA ARG A 183 25.32 20.44 2.96
C ARG A 183 25.63 20.35 4.45
N GLY A 184 25.07 19.37 5.16
CA GLY A 184 25.16 19.28 6.62
C GLY A 184 24.34 20.37 7.32
N ASP A 185 23.27 20.82 6.68
CA ASP A 185 22.40 21.89 7.18
C ASP A 185 20.94 21.41 7.19
N ALA A 186 20.44 21.09 8.38
CA ALA A 186 19.08 20.58 8.56
C ALA A 186 18.00 21.59 8.20
N THR A 187 18.28 22.90 8.20
CA THR A 187 17.28 23.93 7.87
C THR A 187 16.84 23.86 6.41
N LEU A 188 17.71 23.35 5.53
CA LEU A 188 17.41 23.15 4.11
C LEU A 188 16.40 22.03 3.85
N ALA A 189 16.07 21.20 4.85
CA ALA A 189 15.02 20.19 4.70
C ALA A 189 13.62 20.82 4.54
N LEU A 190 13.48 22.11 4.89
CA LEU A 190 12.26 22.90 4.75
C LEU A 190 12.27 23.79 3.50
N SER A 191 13.32 23.70 2.67
CA SER A 191 13.45 24.51 1.46
C SER A 191 12.39 24.16 0.43
N SER A 192 11.85 25.18 -0.23
CA SER A 192 10.95 24.97 -1.36
C SER A 192 11.72 24.48 -2.58
N PRO A 193 11.06 23.81 -3.55
CA PRO A 193 11.70 23.43 -4.81
C PRO A 193 12.41 24.59 -5.53
N SER A 194 11.85 25.80 -5.47
CA SER A 194 12.45 27.02 -6.03
C SER A 194 13.78 27.39 -5.36
N ASP A 195 13.89 27.19 -4.05
CA ASP A 195 15.13 27.42 -3.30
C ASP A 195 16.20 26.37 -3.65
N LEU A 196 15.76 25.14 -3.96
CA LEU A 196 16.65 24.06 -4.40
C LEU A 196 17.22 24.31 -5.80
N VAL A 197 16.42 24.83 -6.73
CA VAL A 197 16.88 25.21 -8.08
C VAL A 197 17.91 26.32 -8.02
N THR A 198 17.70 27.31 -7.14
CA THR A 198 18.62 28.45 -6.98
C THR A 198 19.86 28.09 -6.15
N SER A 199 19.86 26.94 -5.47
CA SER A 199 21.01 26.43 -4.73
C SER A 199 22.15 26.08 -5.66
N GLN A 200 23.13 26.97 -5.76
CA GLN A 200 24.29 26.79 -6.64
C GLN A 200 25.00 25.45 -6.36
N GLY A 201 25.34 24.75 -7.45
CA GLY A 201 26.18 23.56 -7.43
C GLY A 201 25.48 22.25 -7.08
N VAL A 202 24.15 22.24 -6.90
CA VAL A 202 23.38 21.00 -6.72
C VAL A 202 22.91 20.49 -8.09
N ILE A 203 23.11 19.20 -8.34
CA ILE A 203 22.52 18.50 -9.49
C ILE A 203 21.62 17.39 -8.95
N PHE A 204 20.35 17.42 -9.35
CA PHE A 204 19.38 16.40 -9.00
C PHE A 204 19.26 15.36 -10.11
N TYR A 205 19.02 14.12 -9.73
CA TYR A 205 18.84 13.00 -10.64
C TYR A 205 17.62 12.19 -10.24
N ARG A 206 16.98 11.58 -11.24
CA ARG A 206 16.08 10.44 -11.07
C ARG A 206 16.75 9.17 -11.59
N PHE A 207 16.29 8.02 -11.08
CA PHE A 207 16.71 6.71 -11.58
C PHE A 207 15.62 5.68 -11.33
N ARG A 208 15.53 4.66 -12.19
CA ARG A 208 14.68 3.49 -11.95
C ARG A 208 15.41 2.43 -11.16
N VAL A 209 14.64 1.62 -10.47
CA VAL A 209 15.19 0.60 -9.57
C VAL A 209 14.68 -0.80 -9.88
N SER A 210 15.52 -1.79 -9.60
CA SER A 210 15.11 -3.15 -9.29
C SER A 210 15.11 -3.29 -7.77
N HIS A 211 13.98 -3.71 -7.20
CA HIS A 211 13.81 -3.88 -5.76
C HIS A 211 13.61 -5.36 -5.44
N LEU A 212 14.45 -5.90 -4.57
CA LEU A 212 14.41 -7.26 -4.09
C LEU A 212 14.29 -7.27 -2.56
N ALA A 213 13.46 -8.13 -2.00
CA ALA A 213 13.38 -8.29 -0.54
C ALA A 213 13.14 -9.74 -0.13
N GLN A 214 13.60 -10.10 1.07
CA GLN A 214 13.30 -11.38 1.68
C GLN A 214 11.95 -11.31 2.42
N PRO A 215 10.98 -12.17 2.10
CA PRO A 215 9.71 -12.23 2.82
C PRO A 215 9.88 -12.76 4.25
N ALA A 216 10.85 -13.65 4.48
CA ALA A 216 11.23 -14.17 5.79
C ALA A 216 12.74 -14.48 5.82
N PRO A 217 13.36 -14.57 7.01
CA PRO A 217 14.78 -14.88 7.11
C PRO A 217 15.12 -16.22 6.45
N GLY A 218 16.22 -16.25 5.70
CA GLY A 218 16.70 -17.43 4.97
C GLY A 218 15.88 -17.84 3.74
N GLN A 219 14.80 -17.12 3.41
CA GLN A 219 14.07 -17.35 2.15
C GLN A 219 14.72 -16.58 1.00
N GLY A 220 14.56 -17.11 -0.22
CA GLY A 220 15.00 -16.43 -1.44
C GLY A 220 14.33 -15.06 -1.60
N ALA A 221 15.03 -14.15 -2.27
CA ALA A 221 14.48 -12.82 -2.55
C ALA A 221 13.33 -12.87 -3.54
N LEU A 222 12.38 -11.95 -3.36
CA LEU A 222 11.28 -11.68 -4.28
C LEU A 222 11.48 -10.31 -4.90
N PHE A 223 11.14 -10.18 -6.19
CA PHE A 223 11.09 -8.89 -6.87
C PHE A 223 9.83 -8.15 -6.46
N LEU A 224 10.02 -6.88 -6.06
CA LEU A 224 8.96 -6.01 -5.63
C LEU A 224 8.69 -4.91 -6.67
N THR A 225 7.42 -4.60 -6.87
CA THR A 225 6.94 -3.44 -7.65
C THR A 225 6.30 -2.47 -6.67
N ARG A 226 6.79 -1.21 -6.62
CA ARG A 226 6.38 -0.20 -5.62
C ARG A 226 6.45 -0.69 -4.17
N GLY A 227 7.41 -1.56 -3.85
CA GLY A 227 7.59 -2.11 -2.51
C GLY A 227 6.67 -3.27 -2.14
N ASP A 228 5.89 -3.80 -3.09
CA ASP A 228 5.00 -4.95 -2.87
C ASP A 228 5.20 -6.05 -3.92
N LEU A 229 4.76 -7.27 -3.59
CA LEU A 229 4.75 -8.39 -4.52
C LEU A 229 3.60 -8.23 -5.51
N LEU A 230 3.91 -8.22 -6.80
CA LEU A 230 2.89 -8.32 -7.83
C LEU A 230 2.54 -9.79 -8.04
N GLU A 231 1.36 -10.23 -7.61
CA GLU A 231 0.87 -11.59 -7.91
C GLU A 231 0.14 -11.59 -9.27
N PRO A 232 0.73 -12.18 -10.34
CA PRO A 232 0.23 -11.97 -11.69
C PRO A 232 -1.01 -12.82 -12.03
N GLN A 233 -1.45 -13.74 -11.16
CA GLN A 233 -2.53 -14.67 -11.47
C GLN A 233 -3.46 -14.95 -10.28
N LEU A 234 -4.73 -14.54 -10.43
CA LEU A 234 -5.83 -14.91 -9.54
C LEU A 234 -6.22 -16.37 -9.77
N THR A 235 -5.54 -17.29 -9.09
CA THR A 235 -5.95 -18.70 -9.04
C THR A 235 -6.86 -18.97 -7.85
N SER A 236 -7.64 -20.06 -7.87
CA SER A 236 -8.42 -20.47 -6.70
C SER A 236 -7.54 -20.80 -5.49
N ALA A 237 -6.32 -21.29 -5.71
CA ALA A 237 -5.35 -21.53 -4.64
C ALA A 237 -4.84 -20.20 -4.06
N ALA A 238 -4.44 -19.24 -4.91
CA ALA A 238 -4.02 -17.91 -4.49
C ALA A 238 -5.12 -17.18 -3.70
N MET A 239 -6.39 -17.24 -4.15
CA MET A 239 -7.51 -16.65 -3.41
C MET A 239 -7.74 -17.31 -2.04
N ARG A 240 -7.48 -18.61 -1.90
CA ARG A 240 -7.54 -19.30 -0.60
C ARG A 240 -6.41 -18.84 0.31
N THR A 241 -5.17 -18.83 -0.18
CA THR A 241 -4.01 -18.32 0.57
C THR A 241 -4.23 -16.87 0.98
N PHE A 242 -4.80 -16.04 0.11
CA PHE A 242 -5.15 -14.66 0.42
C PHE A 242 -6.22 -14.57 1.52
N ALA A 243 -7.25 -15.41 1.45
CA ALA A 243 -8.28 -15.48 2.50
C ALA A 243 -7.69 -15.93 3.85
N ASP A 244 -6.79 -16.92 3.85
CA ASP A 244 -6.04 -17.36 5.04
C ASP A 244 -5.19 -16.21 5.60
N GLY A 245 -4.47 -15.47 4.74
CA GLY A 245 -3.69 -14.30 5.12
C GLY A 245 -4.53 -13.18 5.73
N MET A 246 -5.69 -12.88 5.14
CA MET A 246 -6.64 -11.91 5.71
C MET A 246 -7.15 -12.35 7.09
N ALA A 247 -7.51 -13.63 7.26
CA ALA A 247 -7.93 -14.15 8.56
C ALA A 247 -6.79 -14.07 9.58
N ALA A 248 -5.57 -14.48 9.21
CA ALA A 248 -4.39 -14.38 10.05
C ALA A 248 -4.05 -12.92 10.42
N HIS A 249 -4.40 -11.95 9.58
CA HIS A 249 -4.26 -10.53 9.89
C HIS A 249 -5.37 -10.01 10.82
N LEU A 250 -6.63 -10.42 10.63
CA LEU A 250 -7.77 -9.96 11.41
C LEU A 250 -7.81 -10.54 12.82
N LEU A 251 -7.40 -11.80 13.00
CA LEU A 251 -7.47 -12.50 14.28
C LEU A 251 -6.67 -11.80 15.40
N PRO A 252 -5.42 -11.32 15.16
CA PRO A 252 -4.66 -10.59 16.18
C PRO A 252 -5.16 -9.18 16.45
N LEU A 253 -6.13 -8.64 15.70
CA LEU A 253 -6.67 -7.29 15.93
C LEU A 253 -7.55 -7.19 17.16
N GLU A 254 -7.87 -8.31 17.81
CA GLU A 254 -8.59 -8.34 19.08
C GLU A 254 -7.96 -7.37 20.11
N TRP A 255 -8.83 -6.68 20.85
CA TRP A 255 -8.42 -5.77 21.91
C TRP A 255 -7.59 -6.54 22.95
N PRO A 256 -6.36 -6.10 23.26
CA PRO A 256 -5.47 -6.85 24.15
C PRO A 256 -5.79 -6.64 25.65
N GLY A 257 -6.62 -5.65 25.99
CA GLY A 257 -6.99 -5.33 27.36
C GLY A 257 -8.07 -6.28 27.92
N PRO A 258 -8.30 -6.25 29.25
CA PRO A 258 -9.35 -7.03 29.88
C PRO A 258 -10.78 -6.58 29.51
N GLU A 259 -10.91 -5.39 28.90
CA GLU A 259 -12.20 -4.81 28.52
C GLU A 259 -12.76 -5.48 27.26
N PRO A 260 -14.10 -5.62 27.16
CA PRO A 260 -14.75 -6.33 26.06
C PRO A 260 -14.92 -5.48 24.79
N TYR A 261 -14.02 -4.55 24.46
CA TYR A 261 -14.18 -3.61 23.33
C TYR A 261 -14.14 -4.24 21.92
N GLY A 262 -13.91 -5.54 21.81
CA GLY A 262 -13.85 -6.23 20.52
C GLY A 262 -12.51 -6.05 19.80
N LEU A 263 -12.41 -5.13 18.85
CA LEU A 263 -11.23 -4.96 17.99
C LEU A 263 -10.54 -3.61 18.19
N ARG A 264 -9.23 -3.59 17.96
CA ARG A 264 -8.47 -2.35 17.74
C ARG A 264 -8.90 -1.70 16.42
N GLY A 265 -8.91 -0.37 16.38
CA GLY A 265 -9.28 0.40 15.20
C GLY A 265 -8.23 0.35 14.08
N ALA A 266 -8.23 1.35 13.21
CA ALA A 266 -7.31 1.37 12.06
C ALA A 266 -5.83 1.49 12.50
N LEU A 267 -4.95 0.71 11.87
CA LEU A 267 -3.50 0.85 12.03
C LEU A 267 -3.04 2.11 11.27
N ASP A 268 -2.36 3.01 11.96
CA ASP A 268 -1.52 4.02 11.33
C ASP A 268 -0.21 3.34 10.90
N PRO A 269 0.04 3.17 9.59
CA PRO A 269 1.22 2.46 9.12
C PRO A 269 2.52 3.23 9.37
N VAL A 270 2.45 4.54 9.62
CA VAL A 270 3.62 5.39 9.86
C VAL A 270 4.10 5.25 11.30
N SER A 271 3.19 5.39 12.26
CA SER A 271 3.52 5.25 13.69
C SER A 271 3.52 3.81 14.19
N GLY A 272 2.88 2.88 13.47
CA GLY A 272 2.65 1.51 13.91
C GLY A 272 1.63 1.42 15.06
N THR A 273 0.84 2.47 15.29
CA THR A 273 -0.14 2.53 16.38
C THR A 273 -1.56 2.35 15.85
N TYR A 274 -2.47 1.86 16.71
CA TYR A 274 -3.86 1.64 16.35
C TYR A 274 -4.74 2.79 16.86
N ALA A 275 -5.69 3.22 16.05
CA ALA A 275 -6.67 4.25 16.40
C ALA A 275 -7.76 3.67 17.32
N GLY A 276 -7.48 3.60 18.63
CA GLY A 276 -8.48 3.26 19.66
C GLY A 276 -9.23 1.94 19.40
N VAL A 277 -10.52 1.93 19.73
CA VAL A 277 -11.46 0.83 19.47
C VAL A 277 -12.03 0.96 18.05
N ALA A 278 -12.18 -0.16 17.35
CA ALA A 278 -12.80 -0.19 16.03
C ALA A 278 -14.28 0.20 16.09
N SER A 279 -14.75 0.96 15.11
CA SER A 279 -16.15 1.37 15.05
C SER A 279 -17.08 0.16 14.85
N PRO A 280 -18.38 0.26 15.21
CA PRO A 280 -19.32 -0.84 15.03
C PRO A 280 -19.41 -1.34 13.59
N LEU A 281 -19.32 -0.43 12.61
CA LEU A 281 -19.22 -0.77 11.19
C LEU A 281 -18.01 -1.67 10.90
N GLN A 282 -16.83 -1.30 11.39
CA GLN A 282 -15.60 -2.08 11.19
C GLN A 282 -15.71 -3.47 11.85
N GLN A 283 -16.17 -3.53 13.09
CA GLN A 283 -16.33 -4.80 13.81
C GLN A 283 -17.35 -5.72 13.10
N ALA A 284 -18.49 -5.18 12.66
CA ALA A 284 -19.49 -5.95 11.92
C ALA A 284 -18.97 -6.46 10.57
N MET A 285 -18.16 -5.68 9.85
CA MET A 285 -17.52 -6.12 8.61
C MET A 285 -16.52 -7.27 8.85
N VAL A 286 -15.75 -7.21 9.94
CA VAL A 286 -14.85 -8.30 10.35
C VAL A 286 -15.64 -9.56 10.70
N VAL A 287 -16.78 -9.44 11.39
CA VAL A 287 -17.67 -10.59 11.67
C VAL A 287 -18.12 -11.25 10.37
N VAL A 288 -18.61 -10.48 9.39
CA VAL A 288 -19.04 -11.02 8.09
C VAL A 288 -17.88 -11.74 7.38
N ALA A 289 -16.70 -11.11 7.36
CA ALA A 289 -15.51 -11.70 6.74
C ALA A 289 -15.09 -13.02 7.42
N LEU A 290 -14.98 -13.04 8.75
CA LEU A 290 -14.57 -14.22 9.52
C LEU A 290 -15.58 -15.36 9.45
N ARG A 291 -16.89 -15.07 9.46
CA ARG A 291 -17.92 -16.11 9.32
C ARG A 291 -17.91 -16.74 7.94
N ARG A 292 -17.74 -15.94 6.87
CA ARG A 292 -17.61 -16.47 5.51
C ARG A 292 -16.33 -17.28 5.33
N TYR A 293 -15.22 -16.78 5.86
CA TYR A 293 -13.96 -17.51 5.88
C TYR A 293 -14.08 -18.86 6.61
N ALA A 294 -14.68 -18.87 7.81
CA ALA A 294 -14.90 -20.10 8.58
C ALA A 294 -15.85 -21.10 7.91
N ALA A 295 -16.69 -20.64 6.97
CA ALA A 295 -17.54 -21.52 6.17
C ALA A 295 -16.79 -22.17 4.99
N LEU A 296 -15.56 -21.75 4.67
CA LEU A 296 -14.77 -22.33 3.60
C LEU A 296 -14.24 -23.72 4.00
N PRO A 297 -14.43 -24.76 3.18
CA PRO A 297 -13.84 -26.06 3.43
C PRO A 297 -12.31 -26.00 3.47
N GLY A 298 -11.73 -26.41 4.60
CA GLY A 298 -10.28 -26.48 4.81
C GLY A 298 -9.62 -25.17 5.24
N ALA A 299 -10.38 -24.18 5.72
CA ALA A 299 -9.83 -22.93 6.25
C ALA A 299 -8.90 -23.19 7.45
N ALA A 300 -7.67 -22.66 7.38
CA ALA A 300 -6.61 -22.91 8.36
C ALA A 300 -6.97 -22.44 9.78
N HIS A 301 -7.73 -21.33 9.90
CA HIS A 301 -8.11 -20.72 11.18
C HIS A 301 -9.61 -20.76 11.45
N GLN A 302 -10.29 -21.83 11.01
CA GLN A 302 -11.74 -21.93 11.06
C GLN A 302 -12.31 -21.77 12.49
N ALA A 303 -11.70 -22.43 13.48
CA ALA A 303 -12.18 -22.42 14.86
C ALA A 303 -11.97 -21.05 15.53
N GLU A 304 -10.78 -20.45 15.33
CA GLU A 304 -10.44 -19.13 15.85
C GLU A 304 -11.33 -18.05 15.25
N ALA A 305 -11.54 -18.09 13.93
CA ALA A 305 -12.42 -17.17 13.21
C ALA A 305 -13.86 -17.26 13.71
N THR A 306 -14.39 -18.47 13.89
CA THR A 306 -15.74 -18.69 14.44
C THR A 306 -15.87 -18.14 15.85
N ARG A 307 -14.87 -18.40 16.71
CA ARG A 307 -14.85 -17.93 18.10
C ARG A 307 -14.82 -16.41 18.19
N LEU A 308 -13.91 -15.76 17.44
CA LEU A 308 -13.78 -14.30 17.45
C LEU A 308 -15.06 -13.65 16.90
N ALA A 309 -15.59 -14.14 15.77
CA ALA A 309 -16.82 -13.59 15.19
C ALA A 309 -18.02 -13.64 16.17
N ASN A 310 -18.19 -14.74 16.91
CA ASN A 310 -19.27 -14.85 17.90
C ASN A 310 -19.06 -13.91 19.11
N ARG A 311 -17.81 -13.71 19.53
CA ARG A 311 -17.48 -12.76 20.60
C ARG A 311 -17.79 -11.33 20.17
N LEU A 312 -17.35 -10.92 18.98
CA LEU A 312 -17.63 -9.59 18.44
C LEU A 312 -19.13 -9.30 18.33
N LEU A 313 -19.94 -10.28 17.92
CA LEU A 313 -21.41 -10.12 17.91
C LEU A 313 -22.01 -9.89 19.30
N THR A 314 -21.40 -10.47 20.35
CA THR A 314 -21.83 -10.24 21.73
C THR A 314 -21.42 -8.85 22.18
N ASN A 315 -20.17 -8.46 21.93
CA ASN A 315 -19.63 -7.14 22.30
C ASN A 315 -20.37 -5.99 21.60
N LEU A 316 -20.78 -6.19 20.34
CA LEU A 316 -21.61 -5.24 19.61
C LEU A 316 -23.00 -5.03 20.22
N VAL A 317 -23.46 -5.88 21.14
CA VAL A 317 -24.71 -5.66 21.89
C VAL A 317 -24.46 -4.97 23.22
N ASP A 318 -23.42 -5.39 23.93
CA ASP A 318 -23.11 -4.93 25.27
C ASP A 318 -22.02 -3.85 25.20
N VAL A 319 -22.40 -2.69 24.64
CA VAL A 319 -21.51 -1.55 24.30
C VAL A 319 -21.05 -0.80 25.56
N GLU A 320 -19.74 -0.59 25.71
CA GLU A 320 -19.16 0.18 26.82
C GLU A 320 -19.22 1.70 26.59
N SER A 321 -19.01 2.51 27.64
CA SER A 321 -19.19 3.97 27.56
C SER A 321 -18.28 4.72 26.58
N ILE A 322 -17.19 4.09 26.14
CA ILE A 322 -16.23 4.69 25.18
C ILE A 322 -16.50 4.24 23.74
N GLU A 323 -17.40 3.28 23.55
CA GLU A 323 -17.74 2.71 22.24
C GLU A 323 -18.99 3.39 21.67
N ASP A 324 -19.06 3.45 20.35
CA ASP A 324 -20.25 3.97 19.67
C ASP A 324 -21.38 2.94 19.67
N ASP A 325 -22.62 3.39 19.88
CA ASP A 325 -23.80 2.54 19.73
C ASP A 325 -23.94 2.08 18.26
N PRO A 326 -23.99 0.78 17.95
CA PRO A 326 -24.18 0.27 16.59
C PRO A 326 -25.46 0.76 15.90
N ALA A 327 -26.48 1.18 16.65
CA ALA A 327 -27.73 1.71 16.08
C ALA A 327 -27.68 3.22 15.78
N SER A 328 -26.63 3.93 16.21
CA SER A 328 -26.52 5.39 16.05
C SER A 328 -26.42 5.82 14.58
N GLU A 329 -25.53 5.18 13.83
CA GLU A 329 -25.31 5.44 12.41
C GLU A 329 -26.00 4.39 11.52
N ILE A 330 -26.57 4.84 10.39
CA ILE A 330 -27.29 3.93 9.48
C ILE A 330 -26.37 2.87 8.85
N ALA A 331 -25.11 3.23 8.54
CA ALA A 331 -24.13 2.29 7.99
C ALA A 331 -23.77 1.19 9.00
N SER A 332 -23.49 1.59 10.25
CA SER A 332 -23.24 0.69 11.37
C SER A 332 -24.43 -0.24 11.64
N ALA A 333 -25.65 0.30 11.68
CA ALA A 333 -26.85 -0.48 11.93
C ALA A 333 -27.10 -1.52 10.82
N ALA A 334 -26.95 -1.12 9.55
CA ALA A 334 -27.11 -2.03 8.41
C ALA A 334 -26.03 -3.14 8.43
N ALA A 335 -24.77 -2.76 8.68
CA ALA A 335 -23.67 -3.72 8.82
C ALA A 335 -23.91 -4.73 9.95
N CYS A 336 -24.39 -4.27 11.11
CA CYS A 336 -24.67 -5.12 12.26
C CYS A 336 -25.84 -6.08 11.99
N VAL A 337 -26.89 -5.66 11.29
CA VAL A 337 -27.97 -6.56 10.85
C VAL A 337 -27.44 -7.66 9.93
N ILE A 338 -26.56 -7.31 8.98
CA ILE A 338 -25.91 -8.26 8.07
C ILE A 338 -25.04 -9.23 8.87
N ALA A 339 -24.16 -8.73 9.73
CA ALA A 339 -23.31 -9.56 10.59
C ALA A 339 -24.11 -10.50 11.49
N ALA A 340 -25.18 -10.00 12.11
CA ALA A 340 -26.06 -10.75 13.02
C ALA A 340 -26.86 -11.87 12.32
N THR A 341 -26.90 -11.89 10.99
CA THR A 341 -27.65 -12.89 10.21
C THR A 341 -26.73 -13.79 9.37
N GLU A 342 -25.45 -13.47 9.27
CA GLU A 342 -24.47 -14.25 8.51
C GLU A 342 -24.20 -15.59 9.21
N GLY A 343 -24.51 -16.75 8.61
CA GLY A 343 -24.17 -18.06 9.19
C GLY A 343 -24.90 -18.44 10.50
N GLY A 344 -25.94 -17.70 10.88
CA GLY A 344 -26.75 -17.91 12.08
C GLY A 344 -27.25 -16.59 12.68
N VAL A 345 -28.42 -16.62 13.33
CA VAL A 345 -29.09 -15.40 13.84
C VAL A 345 -28.65 -15.05 15.26
N HIS A 346 -28.05 -13.87 15.42
CA HIS A 346 -27.80 -13.22 16.70
C HIS A 346 -28.93 -12.23 17.01
N ALA A 347 -30.03 -12.75 17.57
CA ALA A 347 -31.30 -12.01 17.69
C ALA A 347 -31.17 -10.66 18.40
N ARG A 348 -30.44 -10.58 19.52
CA ARG A 348 -30.27 -9.34 20.30
C ARG A 348 -29.70 -8.19 19.44
N LEU A 349 -28.62 -8.46 18.69
CA LEU A 349 -27.98 -7.43 17.85
C LEU A 349 -28.87 -7.04 16.67
N ARG A 350 -29.47 -8.04 16.01
CA ARG A 350 -30.41 -7.82 14.91
C ARG A 350 -31.55 -6.90 15.35
N ASP A 351 -32.19 -7.22 16.47
CA ASP A 351 -33.37 -6.51 16.96
C ASP A 351 -33.03 -5.10 17.47
N HIS A 352 -31.81 -4.90 18.02
CA HIS A 352 -31.29 -3.58 18.40
C HIS A 352 -31.11 -2.65 17.18
N CYS A 353 -30.53 -3.15 16.09
CA CYS A 353 -30.23 -2.34 14.90
C CYS A 353 -31.39 -2.25 13.90
N ALA A 354 -32.33 -3.21 13.91
CA ALA A 354 -33.41 -3.30 12.93
C ALA A 354 -34.28 -2.03 12.82
N PRO A 355 -34.71 -1.36 13.92
CA PRO A 355 -35.54 -0.16 13.82
C PRO A 355 -34.90 0.95 12.98
N ARG A 356 -33.59 1.16 13.12
CA ARG A 356 -32.85 2.16 12.36
C ARG A 356 -32.82 1.84 10.87
N VAL A 357 -32.59 0.58 10.52
CA VAL A 357 -32.58 0.10 9.13
C VAL A 357 -33.97 0.19 8.51
N LEU A 358 -35.01 -0.28 9.20
CA LEU A 358 -36.40 -0.24 8.71
C LEU A 358 -36.90 1.20 8.48
N ALA A 359 -36.47 2.15 9.31
CA ALA A 359 -36.82 3.56 9.17
C ALA A 359 -36.12 4.26 7.98
N SER A 360 -35.04 3.69 7.44
CA SER A 360 -34.19 4.34 6.43
C SER A 360 -34.75 4.31 5.00
N TYR A 361 -35.78 3.50 4.76
CA TYR A 361 -36.45 3.42 3.47
C TYR A 361 -37.96 3.34 3.63
N ARG A 362 -38.70 4.28 3.01
CA ARG A 362 -40.16 4.29 3.04
C ARG A 362 -40.75 4.09 1.64
N ALA A 363 -41.77 3.23 1.56
CA ALA A 363 -42.54 3.04 0.35
C ALA A 363 -43.11 4.39 -0.15
N GLY A 364 -42.72 4.80 -1.36
CA GLY A 364 -43.16 6.04 -1.99
C GLY A 364 -42.23 7.24 -1.80
N PHE A 365 -41.39 7.25 -0.75
CA PHE A 365 -40.41 8.32 -0.51
C PHE A 365 -38.97 7.89 -0.85
N GLY A 366 -38.69 6.58 -0.85
CA GLY A 366 -37.37 6.03 -1.12
C GLY A 366 -36.46 6.08 0.11
N PHE A 367 -35.16 6.27 -0.12
CA PHE A 367 -34.15 6.40 0.92
C PHE A 367 -34.20 7.78 1.59
N GLU A 368 -34.38 7.83 2.91
CA GLU A 368 -34.41 9.06 3.71
C GLU A 368 -33.09 9.22 4.46
N ASP A 369 -32.36 10.32 4.23
CA ASP A 369 -31.07 10.63 4.88
C ASP A 369 -30.01 9.51 4.81
N VAL A 370 -30.10 8.64 3.79
CA VAL A 370 -29.10 7.58 3.53
C VAL A 370 -28.11 8.04 2.45
N PRO A 371 -26.82 8.22 2.81
CA PRO A 371 -25.77 8.50 1.84
C PRO A 371 -25.75 7.45 0.73
N VAL A 372 -25.53 7.89 -0.51
CA VAL A 372 -25.54 7.00 -1.69
C VAL A 372 -24.65 5.75 -1.51
N PRO A 373 -23.42 5.85 -0.96
CA PRO A 373 -22.56 4.67 -0.77
C PRO A 373 -23.14 3.61 0.19
N VAL A 374 -24.06 3.99 1.09
CA VAL A 374 -24.61 3.13 2.15
C VAL A 374 -25.91 2.44 1.71
N ARG A 375 -26.56 2.92 0.63
CA ARG A 375 -27.88 2.44 0.21
C ARG A 375 -27.90 0.95 -0.15
N SER A 376 -26.83 0.44 -0.76
CA SER A 376 -26.69 -0.99 -1.10
C SER A 376 -26.57 -1.87 0.14
N LEU A 377 -25.85 -1.40 1.17
CA LEU A 377 -25.74 -2.07 2.46
C LEU A 377 -27.10 -2.11 3.18
N VAL A 378 -27.82 -0.99 3.17
CA VAL A 378 -29.20 -0.92 3.70
C VAL A 378 -30.15 -1.85 2.95
N ALA A 379 -30.09 -1.89 1.61
CA ALA A 379 -30.92 -2.79 0.81
C ALA A 379 -30.69 -4.26 1.18
N LEU A 380 -29.42 -4.68 1.36
CA LEU A 380 -29.11 -6.03 1.83
C LEU A 380 -29.65 -6.28 3.25
N ALA A 381 -29.46 -5.32 4.17
CA ALA A 381 -30.00 -5.45 5.53
C ALA A 381 -31.54 -5.59 5.53
N LEU A 382 -32.26 -4.84 4.69
CA LEU A 382 -33.71 -4.95 4.52
C LEU A 382 -34.14 -6.34 4.03
N VAL A 383 -33.39 -6.94 3.07
CA VAL A 383 -33.63 -8.32 2.63
C VAL A 383 -33.51 -9.30 3.80
N ARG A 384 -32.46 -9.16 4.61
CA ARG A 384 -32.21 -10.06 5.76
C ARG A 384 -33.17 -9.83 6.94
N LEU A 385 -33.83 -8.68 6.98
CA LEU A 385 -34.93 -8.42 7.90
C LEU A 385 -36.27 -8.94 7.38
N ASP A 386 -36.33 -9.46 6.15
CA ASP A 386 -37.58 -9.80 5.45
C ASP A 386 -38.53 -8.59 5.37
N ALA A 387 -37.97 -7.41 5.11
CA ALA A 387 -38.74 -6.18 5.05
C ALA A 387 -39.56 -6.13 3.74
N PRO A 388 -40.85 -5.75 3.79
CA PRO A 388 -41.70 -5.68 2.60
C PRO A 388 -41.25 -4.62 1.57
N THR A 389 -40.34 -3.72 1.97
CA THR A 389 -39.75 -2.68 1.12
C THR A 389 -38.44 -3.10 0.44
N ALA A 390 -37.91 -4.29 0.73
CA ALA A 390 -36.59 -4.73 0.28
C ALA A 390 -36.44 -4.71 -1.26
N ASP A 391 -37.39 -5.29 -2.01
CA ASP A 391 -37.34 -5.26 -3.49
C ASP A 391 -37.27 -3.82 -4.00
N ARG A 392 -38.15 -2.94 -3.52
CA ARG A 392 -38.19 -1.55 -3.97
C ARG A 392 -36.89 -0.81 -3.67
N ALA A 393 -36.30 -1.04 -2.49
CA ALA A 393 -35.00 -0.49 -2.14
C ALA A 393 -33.91 -0.95 -3.12
N ILE A 394 -33.86 -2.25 -3.46
CA ILE A 394 -32.93 -2.80 -4.45
C ILE A 394 -33.14 -2.14 -5.82
N ARG A 395 -34.39 -2.06 -6.30
CA ARG A 395 -34.73 -1.43 -7.59
C ARG A 395 -34.35 0.04 -7.63
N ASP A 396 -34.53 0.77 -6.54
CA ASP A 396 -34.15 2.19 -6.46
C ASP A 396 -32.63 2.38 -6.50
N VAL A 397 -31.84 1.49 -5.88
CA VAL A 397 -30.38 1.55 -6.01
C VAL A 397 -29.95 1.26 -7.46
N PHE A 398 -30.51 0.24 -8.12
CA PHE A 398 -30.21 -0.03 -9.53
C PHE A 398 -30.63 1.11 -10.45
N ARG A 399 -31.80 1.72 -10.23
CA ARG A 399 -32.30 2.84 -11.05
C ARG A 399 -31.50 4.12 -10.82
N GLY A 400 -31.10 4.38 -9.57
CA GLY A 400 -30.35 5.57 -9.18
C GLY A 400 -28.85 5.51 -9.52
N SER A 401 -28.32 4.30 -9.75
CA SER A 401 -26.91 4.11 -10.10
C SER A 401 -26.74 4.09 -11.62
N GLN A 402 -26.05 5.07 -12.19
CA GLN A 402 -25.55 4.94 -13.55
C GLN A 402 -24.60 3.74 -13.63
N ALA A 403 -24.52 3.05 -14.77
CA ALA A 403 -23.76 1.79 -14.87
C ALA A 403 -22.25 1.91 -14.53
N GLY A 404 -21.64 3.11 -14.59
CA GLY A 404 -20.28 3.35 -14.06
C GLY A 404 -20.21 3.42 -12.52
N ASN A 405 -21.27 3.92 -11.87
CA ASN A 405 -21.37 4.04 -10.41
C ASN A 405 -21.97 2.78 -9.76
N LEU A 406 -22.49 1.85 -10.55
CA LEU A 406 -23.04 0.60 -10.06
C LEU A 406 -21.97 -0.25 -9.36
N VAL A 407 -20.70 -0.17 -9.80
CA VAL A 407 -19.56 -0.85 -9.18
C VAL A 407 -19.34 -0.42 -7.72
N ALA A 408 -19.57 0.85 -7.40
CA ALA A 408 -19.42 1.37 -6.03
C ALA A 408 -20.46 0.79 -5.04
N ASN A 409 -21.53 0.17 -5.55
CA ASN A 409 -22.56 -0.49 -4.75
C ASN A 409 -22.31 -2.00 -4.57
N MET A 410 -21.24 -2.52 -5.19
CA MET A 410 -20.83 -3.91 -5.05
C MET A 410 -19.90 -4.08 -3.85
N PRO A 411 -19.90 -5.25 -3.18
CA PRO A 411 -20.66 -6.45 -3.51
C PRO A 411 -22.10 -6.48 -2.93
N TRP A 412 -22.45 -5.51 -2.07
CA TRP A 412 -23.66 -5.56 -1.26
C TRP A 412 -24.96 -5.59 -2.07
N LEU A 413 -25.06 -4.80 -3.14
CA LEU A 413 -26.26 -4.79 -3.99
C LEU A 413 -26.47 -6.11 -4.74
N LEU A 414 -25.39 -6.75 -5.21
CA LEU A 414 -25.48 -8.07 -5.83
C LEU A 414 -25.93 -9.12 -4.81
N MET A 415 -25.42 -9.06 -3.58
CA MET A 415 -25.86 -9.96 -2.50
C MET A 415 -27.34 -9.74 -2.18
N ALA A 416 -27.80 -8.50 -2.10
CA ALA A 416 -29.20 -8.17 -1.84
C ALA A 416 -30.12 -8.76 -2.92
N GLU A 417 -29.80 -8.52 -4.20
CA GLU A 417 -30.58 -9.04 -5.33
C GLU A 417 -30.58 -10.58 -5.35
N ARG A 418 -29.45 -11.23 -5.09
CA ARG A 418 -29.34 -12.70 -5.06
C ARG A 418 -30.10 -13.32 -3.89
N GLU A 419 -29.96 -12.78 -2.68
CA GLU A 419 -30.65 -13.27 -1.49
C GLU A 419 -32.16 -13.07 -1.63
N HIS A 420 -32.60 -11.93 -2.18
CA HIS A 420 -34.02 -11.64 -2.39
C HIS A 420 -34.65 -12.54 -3.47
N ALA A 421 -33.95 -12.79 -4.58
CA ALA A 421 -34.45 -13.67 -5.64
C ALA A 421 -34.42 -15.17 -5.26
N GLY A 422 -33.56 -15.57 -4.32
CA GLY A 422 -33.40 -16.97 -3.95
C GLY A 422 -32.94 -17.83 -5.13
N SER A 423 -33.80 -18.75 -5.58
CA SER A 423 -33.55 -19.60 -6.75
C SER A 423 -34.02 -18.99 -8.08
N ASP A 424 -34.78 -17.89 -8.03
CA ASP A 424 -35.35 -17.29 -9.23
C ASP A 424 -34.28 -16.53 -10.05
N PRO A 425 -34.50 -16.34 -11.36
CA PRO A 425 -33.63 -15.51 -12.18
C PRO A 425 -33.53 -14.08 -11.66
N LEU A 426 -32.32 -13.50 -11.64
CA LEU A 426 -32.11 -12.14 -11.15
C LEU A 426 -32.80 -11.11 -12.06
N PRO A 427 -33.76 -10.32 -11.55
CA PRO A 427 -34.45 -9.34 -12.39
C PRO A 427 -33.51 -8.26 -12.95
N SER A 428 -32.44 -7.89 -12.23
CA SER A 428 -31.40 -6.96 -12.69
C SER A 428 -30.28 -7.61 -13.51
N SER A 429 -30.46 -8.82 -14.05
CA SER A 429 -29.40 -9.55 -14.79
C SER A 429 -28.86 -8.79 -16.01
N VAL A 430 -29.65 -7.92 -16.63
CA VAL A 430 -29.21 -7.07 -17.75
C VAL A 430 -28.23 -6.01 -17.26
N ALA A 431 -28.60 -5.24 -16.22
CA ALA A 431 -27.74 -4.22 -15.64
C ALA A 431 -26.41 -4.79 -15.11
N LEU A 432 -26.45 -5.97 -14.49
CA LEU A 432 -25.24 -6.67 -14.01
C LEU A 432 -24.32 -7.11 -15.15
N ARG A 433 -24.88 -7.56 -16.29
CA ARG A 433 -24.10 -7.91 -17.48
C ARG A 433 -23.47 -6.67 -18.11
N GLU A 434 -24.23 -5.59 -18.27
CA GLU A 434 -23.72 -4.32 -18.77
C GLU A 434 -22.60 -3.76 -17.88
N MET A 435 -22.74 -3.84 -16.56
CA MET A 435 -21.69 -3.45 -15.61
C MET A 435 -20.43 -4.27 -15.82
N ARG A 436 -20.55 -5.60 -15.90
CA ARG A 436 -19.41 -6.49 -16.15
C ARG A 436 -18.72 -6.17 -17.48
N ASP A 437 -19.49 -5.99 -18.54
CA ASP A 437 -18.94 -5.71 -19.87
C ASP A 437 -18.21 -4.34 -19.89
N ARG A 438 -18.72 -3.34 -19.15
CA ARG A 438 -18.00 -2.08 -18.89
C ARG A 438 -16.72 -2.29 -18.09
N MET A 439 -16.76 -3.07 -17.01
CA MET A 439 -15.55 -3.38 -16.22
C MET A 439 -14.46 -4.00 -17.10
N TRP A 440 -14.83 -4.93 -18.01
CA TRP A 440 -13.91 -5.50 -18.99
C TRP A 440 -13.38 -4.46 -19.98
N THR A 441 -14.23 -3.55 -20.43
CA THR A 441 -13.86 -2.50 -21.39
C THR A 441 -12.90 -1.46 -20.78
N PHE A 442 -13.07 -1.15 -19.49
CA PHE A 442 -12.26 -0.17 -18.76
C PHE A 442 -11.13 -0.79 -17.93
N GLN A 443 -10.89 -2.09 -18.11
CA GLN A 443 -9.78 -2.78 -17.48
C GLN A 443 -8.48 -2.37 -18.16
N LEU A 444 -7.49 -1.95 -17.37
CA LEU A 444 -6.15 -1.65 -17.85
C LEU A 444 -5.45 -2.94 -18.25
N THR A 445 -5.10 -3.06 -19.53
CA THR A 445 -4.31 -4.16 -20.08
C THR A 445 -2.82 -3.83 -20.06
N GLY A 446 -1.96 -4.81 -20.35
CA GLY A 446 -0.52 -4.56 -20.53
C GLY A 446 -0.19 -3.62 -21.71
N ALA A 447 -1.13 -3.37 -22.62
CA ALA A 447 -0.95 -2.35 -23.66
C ALA A 447 -1.27 -0.93 -23.16
N ASP A 448 -2.18 -0.80 -22.19
CA ASP A 448 -2.58 0.48 -21.59
C ASP A 448 -1.59 0.94 -20.52
N VAL A 449 -1.05 -0.04 -19.81
CA VAL A 449 -0.02 0.15 -18.79
C VAL A 449 1.33 0.17 -19.48
N GLN A 450 1.86 1.38 -19.72
CA GLN A 450 3.27 1.53 -20.09
C GLN A 450 4.17 0.89 -19.01
N ASN A 451 5.44 0.60 -19.33
CA ASN A 451 6.44 -0.13 -18.50
C ASN A 451 6.63 0.38 -17.04
N ASP A 452 5.88 1.38 -16.61
CA ASP A 452 6.07 2.19 -15.42
C ASP A 452 5.04 1.90 -14.34
N ALA A 453 4.02 1.09 -14.62
CA ALA A 453 2.97 0.81 -13.65
C ALA A 453 2.35 -0.60 -13.78
N PRO A 454 3.13 -1.69 -13.91
CA PRO A 454 2.58 -3.03 -14.10
C PRO A 454 1.61 -3.45 -12.98
N ASP A 455 1.71 -2.83 -11.80
CA ASP A 455 0.79 -2.92 -10.66
C ASP A 455 -0.62 -2.40 -10.93
N LEU A 456 -0.79 -1.53 -11.92
CA LEU A 456 -2.10 -1.04 -12.35
C LEU A 456 -2.78 -1.99 -13.35
N MET A 457 -2.08 -3.01 -13.86
CA MET A 457 -2.67 -3.97 -14.78
C MET A 457 -3.83 -4.70 -14.10
N GLY A 458 -4.97 -4.78 -14.79
CA GLY A 458 -6.20 -5.32 -14.24
C GLY A 458 -7.03 -4.33 -13.43
N GLY A 459 -6.47 -3.15 -13.09
CA GLY A 459 -7.21 -2.04 -12.50
C GLY A 459 -8.30 -1.53 -13.44
N ILE A 460 -9.39 -0.99 -12.88
CA ILE A 460 -10.54 -0.51 -13.65
C ILE A 460 -10.69 0.99 -13.41
N VAL A 461 -10.59 1.78 -14.48
CA VAL A 461 -10.66 3.25 -14.38
C VAL A 461 -11.94 3.76 -15.03
N PHE A 462 -12.85 4.28 -14.22
CA PHE A 462 -14.05 4.96 -14.70
C PHE A 462 -13.79 6.46 -14.84
N THR A 463 -13.66 6.96 -16.07
CA THR A 463 -13.34 8.37 -16.37
C THR A 463 -14.49 9.36 -16.12
N THR A 464 -15.65 8.88 -15.67
CA THR A 464 -16.88 9.68 -15.48
C THR A 464 -17.44 9.63 -14.06
N GLY A 465 -16.70 9.06 -13.10
CA GLY A 465 -17.04 9.20 -11.68
C GLY A 465 -16.63 10.57 -11.17
N GLY A 466 -17.55 11.54 -11.18
CA GLY A 466 -17.36 12.78 -10.44
C GLY A 466 -17.19 12.46 -8.96
N ALA A 467 -15.96 12.53 -8.47
CA ALA A 467 -15.68 12.43 -7.05
C ALA A 467 -16.19 13.71 -6.37
N ALA A 468 -17.44 13.68 -5.93
CA ALA A 468 -17.90 14.53 -4.84
C ALA A 468 -17.55 13.77 -3.55
N PHE A 469 -16.35 14.02 -3.02
CA PHE A 469 -16.02 13.71 -1.63
C PHE A 469 -16.45 14.87 -0.74
#